data_AF-A0A0B8P716-F1
#
_entry.id   AF-A0A0B8P716-F1
#
_cell.length_a   1.000
_cell.length_b   1.000
_cell.length_c   1.000
_cell.angle_alpha   90.00
_cell.angle_beta   90.00
_cell.angle_gamma   90.00
#
_symmetry.space_group_name_H-M   'P 1'
#
loop_
_entity.id
_entity.type
_entity.pdbx_description
1 polymer ?
#
loop_
_entity_poly.entity_id
_entity_poly.type
_entity_poly.pdbx_seq_one_letter_code
_entity_poly.pdbx_strand_id
1 'polypeptide(L)'
;METLIILSYIALCVIVFKVCKLPVNKWSVTTASVIGLFIVGWIFLYMAMYQPVSRMARLYSVTTPITSQVEGLVNDVYVKGNEQLKAGDPLYQIDPTPFQDEVNRIQSDLKRTQSAIDYFQAELARYQKLGSKGFSLKRKWTKLKPTC
;
A
#
# COMPACT_ATOMS: atom_id res chain seq x y z
N MET A 1 -38.36 18.33 -11.43
CA MET A 1 -37.21 18.77 -12.26
C MET A 1 -37.59 18.75 -13.74
N GLU A 2 -38.03 17.61 -14.27
CA GLU A 2 -38.53 17.47 -15.65
C GLU A 2 -39.69 18.42 -16.01
N THR A 3 -40.63 18.62 -15.08
CA THR A 3 -41.77 19.53 -15.26
C THR A 3 -41.35 20.99 -15.41
N LEU A 4 -40.26 21.42 -14.75
CA LEU A 4 -39.74 22.78 -14.87
C LEU A 4 -39.16 23.04 -16.26
N ILE A 5 -38.46 22.05 -16.84
CA ILE A 5 -37.88 22.16 -18.19
C ILE A 5 -38.99 22.27 -19.25
N ILE A 6 -40.05 21.47 -19.12
CA ILE A 6 -41.19 21.50 -20.05
C ILE A 6 -41.92 22.85 -19.96
N LEU A 7 -42.17 23.36 -18.75
CA LEU A 7 -42.84 24.66 -18.56
C LEU A 7 -42.00 25.82 -19.09
N SER A 8 -40.69 25.83 -18.87
CA SER A 8 -39.81 26.87 -19.41
C SER A 8 -39.71 26.84 -20.94
N TYR A 9 -39.76 25.64 -21.54
CA TYR A 9 -39.74 25.50 -23.00
C TYR A 9 -41.02 26.05 -23.65
N ILE A 10 -42.19 25.69 -23.10
CA ILE A 10 -43.48 26.22 -23.57
C ILE A 10 -43.52 27.75 -23.42
N ALA A 11 -43.03 28.28 -22.28
CA ALA A 11 -42.95 29.71 -22.06
C ALA A 11 -42.03 30.42 -23.08
N LEU A 12 -40.85 29.85 -23.37
CA LEU A 12 -39.94 30.37 -24.40
C LEU A 12 -40.57 30.34 -25.79
N CYS A 13 -41.25 29.26 -26.19
CA CYS A 13 -41.96 29.21 -27.46
C CYS A 13 -43.01 30.32 -27.55
N VAL A 14 -43.85 30.50 -26.53
CA VAL A 14 -44.89 31.55 -26.51
C VAL A 14 -44.27 32.95 -26.59
N ILE A 15 -43.16 33.19 -25.88
CA ILE A 15 -42.44 34.46 -25.92
C ILE A 15 -41.85 34.72 -27.31
N VAL A 16 -41.20 33.74 -27.93
CA VAL A 16 -40.62 33.86 -29.28
C VAL A 16 -41.71 34.11 -30.31
N PHE A 17 -42.84 33.39 -30.26
CA PHE A 17 -43.97 33.64 -31.17
C PHE A 17 -44.56 35.04 -30.99
N LYS A 18 -44.61 35.56 -29.75
CA LYS A 18 -45.14 36.88 -29.44
C LYS A 18 -44.17 38.02 -29.80
N VAL A 19 -42.87 37.84 -29.63
CA VAL A 19 -41.82 38.84 -29.90
C VAL A 19 -41.43 38.87 -31.37
N CYS A 20 -41.26 37.72 -32.01
CA CYS A 20 -40.85 37.63 -33.42
C CYS A 20 -42.00 37.80 -34.43
N LYS A 21 -43.24 38.06 -33.98
CA LYS A 21 -44.43 38.29 -34.83
C LYS A 21 -44.53 37.31 -36.01
N LEU A 22 -44.24 36.04 -35.79
CA LEU A 22 -44.31 35.03 -36.84
C LEU A 22 -45.78 34.84 -37.25
N PRO A 23 -46.11 34.82 -38.55
CA PRO A 23 -47.47 34.53 -39.00
C PRO A 23 -47.84 33.12 -38.54
N VAL A 24 -48.84 33.01 -37.66
CA VAL A 24 -49.35 31.74 -37.12
C VAL A 24 -50.12 30.98 -38.21
N ASN A 25 -49.38 30.45 -39.18
CA ASN A 25 -49.91 29.55 -40.19
C ASN A 25 -49.82 28.09 -39.70
N LYS A 26 -50.66 27.22 -40.26
CA LYS A 26 -50.73 25.80 -39.84
C LYS A 26 -49.37 25.08 -39.97
N TRP A 27 -48.53 25.50 -40.90
CA TRP A 27 -47.22 24.90 -41.16
C TRP A 27 -46.15 25.33 -40.14
N SER A 28 -46.08 26.60 -39.78
CA SER A 28 -45.11 27.16 -38.83
C SER A 28 -45.34 26.63 -37.42
N VAL A 29 -46.61 26.48 -37.02
CA VAL A 29 -46.97 25.89 -35.72
C VAL A 29 -46.57 24.42 -35.66
N THR A 30 -46.85 23.65 -36.73
CA THR A 30 -46.53 22.23 -36.78
C THR A 30 -45.02 21.99 -36.76
N THR A 31 -44.24 22.73 -37.55
CA THR A 31 -42.78 22.57 -37.59
C THR A 31 -42.12 22.99 -36.27
N ALA A 32 -42.62 24.05 -35.62
CA ALA A 32 -42.11 24.48 -34.32
C ALA A 32 -42.39 23.46 -33.20
N SER A 33 -43.57 22.83 -33.20
CA SER A 33 -43.90 21.75 -32.26
C SER A 33 -43.03 20.51 -32.47
N VAL A 34 -42.77 20.12 -33.73
CA VAL A 34 -41.92 18.95 -34.05
C VAL A 34 -40.46 19.20 -33.65
N ILE A 35 -39.91 20.37 -33.98
CA ILE A 35 -38.54 20.75 -33.59
C ILE A 35 -38.40 20.76 -32.07
N GLY A 36 -39.42 21.26 -31.37
CA GLY A 36 -39.44 21.30 -29.92
C GLY A 36 -39.37 19.94 -29.24
N LEU A 37 -40.19 19.00 -29.72
CA LEU A 37 -40.18 17.64 -29.19
C LEU A 37 -38.82 16.97 -29.41
N PHE A 38 -38.19 17.22 -30.55
CA PHE A 38 -36.88 16.66 -30.87
C PHE A 38 -35.76 17.23 -30.00
N ILE A 39 -35.73 18.56 -29.79
CA ILE A 39 -34.74 19.23 -28.95
C ILE A 39 -34.89 18.80 -27.49
N VAL A 40 -36.12 18.79 -26.97
CA VAL A 40 -36.39 18.38 -25.59
C VAL A 40 -36.05 16.89 -25.40
N GLY A 41 -36.42 16.02 -26.34
CA GLY A 41 -36.04 14.61 -26.31
C GLY A 41 -34.52 14.40 -26.32
N TRP A 42 -33.79 15.17 -27.15
CA TRP A 42 -32.33 15.09 -27.24
C TRP A 42 -31.65 15.50 -25.94
N ILE A 43 -32.14 16.57 -25.29
CA ILE A 43 -31.56 17.04 -24.03
C ILE A 43 -31.79 16.05 -22.89
N PHE A 44 -32.95 15.37 -22.86
CA PHE A 44 -33.22 14.30 -21.90
C PHE A 44 -32.32 13.09 -22.10
N LEU A 45 -32.08 12.68 -23.35
CA LEU A 45 -31.13 11.59 -23.65
C LEU A 45 -29.69 11.97 -23.27
N TYR A 46 -29.30 13.22 -23.50
CA TYR A 46 -28.00 13.74 -23.09
C TYR A 46 -27.86 13.64 -21.56
N MET A 47 -28.80 14.22 -20.79
CA MET A 47 -28.76 14.13 -19.33
C MET A 47 -28.82 12.68 -18.82
N ALA A 48 -29.57 11.80 -19.47
CA ALA A 48 -29.63 10.38 -19.13
C ALA A 48 -28.29 9.66 -19.35
N MET A 49 -27.52 10.04 -20.38
CA MET A 49 -26.18 9.50 -20.63
C MET A 49 -25.13 10.06 -19.67
N TYR A 50 -25.21 11.35 -19.33
CA TYR A 50 -24.20 12.02 -18.50
C TYR A 50 -24.42 11.88 -16.99
N GLN A 51 -25.60 11.44 -16.55
CA GLN A 51 -25.89 11.19 -15.14
C GLN A 51 -25.91 9.69 -14.83
N PRO A 52 -24.76 9.06 -14.53
CA PRO A 52 -24.77 7.72 -13.96
C PRO A 52 -25.45 7.78 -12.59
N VAL A 53 -26.66 7.22 -12.50
CA VAL A 53 -27.38 7.08 -11.23
C VAL A 53 -26.73 5.98 -10.38
N SER A 54 -25.56 6.27 -9.83
CA SER A 54 -24.98 5.42 -8.78
C SER A 54 -25.69 5.71 -7.46
N ARG A 55 -26.57 4.80 -7.02
CA ARG A 55 -27.12 4.82 -5.66
C ARG A 55 -26.08 4.48 -4.59
N MET A 56 -24.86 4.11 -4.99
CA MET A 56 -23.80 3.70 -4.08
C MET A 56 -22.63 4.68 -4.15
N ALA A 57 -22.49 5.51 -3.11
CA ALA A 57 -21.26 6.23 -2.85
C ALA A 57 -20.23 5.21 -2.35
N ARG A 58 -19.32 4.78 -3.23
CA ARG A 58 -18.24 3.87 -2.84
C ARG A 58 -17.06 4.71 -2.39
N LEU A 59 -16.94 4.88 -1.08
CA LEU A 59 -15.78 5.51 -0.46
C LEU A 59 -14.62 4.53 -0.55
N TYR A 60 -13.67 4.81 -1.45
CA TYR A 60 -12.41 4.08 -1.52
C TYR A 60 -11.42 4.73 -0.57
N SER A 61 -11.33 4.23 0.66
CA SER A 61 -10.26 4.59 1.60
C SER A 61 -9.05 3.69 1.32
N VAL A 62 -7.93 4.30 0.90
CA VAL A 62 -6.65 3.58 0.79
C VAL A 62 -6.27 3.13 2.19
N THR A 63 -6.41 1.83 2.45
CA THR A 63 -6.12 1.21 3.74
C THR A 63 -4.96 0.27 3.55
N THR A 64 -3.86 0.52 4.25
CA THR A 64 -2.70 -0.39 4.26
C THR A 64 -2.82 -1.30 5.47
N PRO A 65 -3.08 -2.61 5.30
CA PRO A 65 -3.05 -3.54 6.42
C PRO A 65 -1.62 -3.64 6.96
N ILE A 66 -1.47 -3.51 8.27
CA ILE A 66 -0.18 -3.63 8.95
C ILE A 66 -0.07 -5.05 9.50
N THR A 67 0.93 -5.80 9.06
CA THR A 67 1.24 -7.16 9.54
C THR A 67 2.56 -7.16 10.29
N SER A 68 2.73 -8.07 11.24
CA SER A 68 4.03 -8.32 11.84
C SER A 68 4.98 -8.95 10.81
N GLN A 69 6.27 -8.63 10.93
CA GLN A 69 7.33 -9.26 10.12
C GLN A 69 7.74 -10.63 10.67
N VAL A 70 7.48 -10.86 11.96
CA VAL A 70 7.79 -12.09 12.67
C VAL A 70 6.52 -12.65 13.29
N GLU A 71 6.45 -13.97 13.37
CA GLU A 71 5.39 -14.68 14.09
C GLU A 71 5.73 -14.74 15.58
N GLY A 72 4.73 -14.57 16.44
CA GLY A 72 4.91 -14.61 17.89
C GLY A 72 3.65 -14.26 18.66
N LEU A 73 3.70 -14.47 19.97
CA LEU A 73 2.62 -14.10 20.89
C LEU A 73 2.64 -12.58 21.10
N VAL A 74 1.46 -11.95 21.10
CA VAL A 74 1.32 -10.52 21.40
C VAL A 74 1.26 -10.35 22.91
N ASN A 75 2.21 -9.61 23.47
CA ASN A 75 2.26 -9.27 24.90
C ASN A 75 1.35 -8.09 25.22
N ASP A 76 1.47 -7.00 24.45
CA ASP A 76 0.74 -5.76 24.67
C ASP A 76 0.17 -5.17 23.38
N VAL A 77 -0.99 -4.51 23.51
CA VAL A 77 -1.66 -3.78 22.43
C VAL A 77 -1.74 -2.31 22.84
N TYR A 78 -1.07 -1.43 22.10
CA TYR A 78 -0.96 -0.02 22.48
C TYR A 78 -2.01 0.89 21.82
N VAL A 79 -2.69 0.40 20.79
CA VAL A 79 -3.59 1.22 19.97
C VAL A 79 -5.05 0.89 20.20
N LYS A 80 -5.87 1.94 20.23
CA LYS A 80 -7.34 1.83 20.22
C LYS A 80 -7.87 2.17 18.83
N GLY A 81 -9.03 1.61 18.51
CA GLY A 81 -9.67 1.86 17.21
C GLY A 81 -9.99 3.35 17.01
N ASN A 82 -9.84 3.81 15.77
CA ASN A 82 -10.15 5.19 15.34
C ASN A 82 -9.27 6.29 15.98
N GLU A 83 -8.06 5.91 16.41
CA GLU A 83 -7.06 6.84 16.92
C GLU A 83 -6.12 7.32 15.81
N GLN A 84 -5.70 8.59 15.88
CA GLN A 84 -4.76 9.16 14.91
C GLN A 84 -3.33 8.76 15.29
N LEU A 85 -2.72 7.92 14.45
CA LEU A 85 -1.37 7.40 14.64
C LEU A 85 -0.38 8.08 13.70
N LYS A 86 0.87 8.20 14.13
CA LYS A 86 1.99 8.65 13.31
C LYS A 86 2.84 7.46 12.87
N ALA A 87 3.60 7.67 11.80
CA ALA A 87 4.57 6.67 11.35
C ALA A 87 5.63 6.44 12.44
N GLY A 88 5.79 5.19 12.86
CA GLY A 88 6.74 4.79 13.90
C GLY A 88 6.13 4.57 15.27
N ASP A 89 4.85 4.87 15.47
CA ASP A 89 4.18 4.61 16.74
C ASP A 89 4.03 3.08 16.96
N PRO A 90 4.30 2.58 18.19
CA PRO A 90 4.19 1.16 18.49
C PRO A 90 2.72 0.74 18.48
N LEU A 91 2.40 -0.30 17.73
CA LEU A 91 1.03 -0.83 17.63
C LEU A 91 0.83 -2.04 18.55
N TYR A 92 1.77 -2.99 18.43
CA TYR A 92 1.75 -4.27 19.11
C TYR A 92 3.15 -4.58 19.63
N GLN A 93 3.26 -5.10 20.84
CA GLN A 93 4.50 -5.69 21.35
C GLN A 93 4.43 -7.21 21.22
N ILE A 94 5.38 -7.79 20.48
CA ILE A 94 5.55 -9.24 20.40
C ILE A 94 6.47 -9.69 21.54
N ASP A 95 6.19 -10.84 22.16
CA ASP A 95 7.04 -11.43 23.20
C ASP A 95 8.50 -11.59 22.69
N PRO A 96 9.47 -10.88 23.30
CA PRO A 96 10.85 -10.90 22.85
C PRO A 96 11.63 -12.14 23.31
N THR A 97 11.09 -12.94 24.23
CA THR A 97 11.79 -14.05 24.90
C THR A 97 12.46 -15.03 23.91
N PRO A 98 11.75 -15.63 22.93
CA PRO A 98 12.36 -16.58 22.00
C PRO A 98 13.43 -15.93 21.10
N PHE A 99 13.26 -14.65 20.75
CA PHE A 99 14.22 -13.92 19.94
C PHE A 99 15.49 -13.60 20.72
N GLN A 100 15.34 -13.21 21.99
CA GLN A 100 16.47 -12.93 22.85
C GLN A 100 17.27 -14.21 23.16
N ASP A 101 16.59 -15.34 23.33
CA ASP A 101 17.22 -16.63 23.53
C ASP A 101 18.06 -17.06 22.31
N GLU A 102 17.55 -16.87 21.09
CA GLU A 102 18.32 -17.18 19.88
C GLU A 102 19.52 -16.24 19.70
N VAL A 103 19.36 -14.95 19.99
CA VAL A 103 20.48 -13.98 19.99
C VAL A 103 21.56 -14.40 20.99
N ASN A 104 21.16 -14.77 22.20
CA ASN A 104 22.07 -15.22 23.25
C ASN A 104 22.80 -16.51 22.86
N ARG A 105 22.10 -17.44 22.20
CA ARG A 105 22.66 -18.69 21.67
C ARG A 105 23.74 -18.41 20.63
N ILE A 106 23.43 -17.57 19.63
CA ILE A 106 24.38 -17.19 18.57
C ILE A 106 25.58 -16.45 19.16
N GLN A 107 25.37 -15.52 20.09
CA GLN A 107 26.46 -14.79 20.73
C GLN A 107 27.38 -15.71 21.54
N SER A 108 26.82 -16.75 22.18
CA SER A 108 27.60 -17.76 22.89
C SER A 108 28.43 -18.61 21.93
N ASP A 109 27.89 -18.96 20.77
CA ASP A 109 28.61 -19.71 19.74
C ASP A 109 29.74 -18.89 19.10
N LEU A 110 29.51 -17.59 18.87
CA LEU A 110 30.55 -16.65 18.44
C LEU A 110 31.70 -16.58 19.46
N LYS A 111 31.40 -16.45 20.76
CA LYS A 111 32.42 -16.45 21.82
C LYS A 111 33.19 -17.76 21.88
N ARG A 112 32.51 -18.90 21.72
CA ARG A 112 33.12 -20.23 21.68
C ARG A 112 34.09 -20.34 20.50
N THR A 113 33.66 -19.90 19.33
CA THR A 113 34.48 -19.92 18.11
C THR A 113 35.69 -19.00 18.24
N GLN A 114 35.51 -17.78 18.76
CA GLN A 114 36.62 -16.87 19.01
C GLN A 114 37.64 -17.47 19.98
N SER A 115 37.17 -18.07 21.08
CA SER A 115 38.03 -18.74 22.05
C SER A 115 38.80 -19.92 21.42
N ALA A 116 38.17 -20.65 20.49
CA ALA A 116 38.83 -21.72 19.75
C ALA A 116 39.91 -21.18 18.80
N ILE A 117 39.64 -20.07 18.09
CA ILE A 117 40.63 -19.40 17.23
C ILE A 117 41.83 -18.97 18.07
N ASP A 118 41.60 -18.31 19.21
CA ASP A 118 42.66 -17.84 20.09
C ASP A 118 43.50 -19.02 20.62
N TYR A 119 42.84 -20.12 20.98
CA TYR A 119 43.51 -21.37 21.37
C TYR A 119 44.38 -21.94 20.24
N PHE A 120 43.86 -22.01 19.01
CA PHE A 120 44.62 -22.52 17.86
C PHE A 120 45.79 -21.60 17.49
N GLN A 121 45.62 -20.28 17.59
CA GLN A 121 46.70 -19.32 17.36
C GLN A 121 47.81 -19.45 18.42
N ALA A 122 47.45 -19.57 19.70
CA ALA A 122 48.41 -19.78 20.78
C ALA A 122 49.18 -21.10 20.60
N GLU A 123 48.49 -22.18 20.22
CA GLU A 123 49.10 -23.48 19.95
C GLU A 123 50.01 -23.44 18.71
N LEU A 124 49.63 -22.73 17.64
CA LEU A 124 50.50 -22.47 16.48
C LEU A 124 51.76 -21.71 16.86
N ALA A 125 51.65 -20.64 17.64
CA ALA A 125 52.80 -19.86 18.12
C ALA A 125 53.73 -20.71 19.01
N ARG A 126 53.16 -21.62 19.81
CA ARG A 126 53.92 -22.59 20.60
C ARG A 126 54.69 -23.57 19.71
N TYR A 127 54.06 -24.13 18.67
CA TYR A 127 54.75 -25.01 17.73
C TYR A 127 55.88 -24.29 17.00
N GLN A 128 55.69 -23.04 16.54
CA GLN A 128 56.74 -22.23 15.91
C GLN A 128 58.00 -22.10 16.78
N LYS A 129 57.83 -21.82 18.08
CA LYS A 129 58.93 -21.75 19.04
C LYS A 129 59.65 -23.09 19.26
N LEU A 130 58.93 -24.21 19.16
CA LEU A 130 59.51 -25.56 19.31
C LEU A 130 60.22 -26.03 18.04
N GLY A 131 59.73 -25.63 16.88
CA GLY A 131 60.36 -25.91 15.58
C GLY A 131 61.72 -25.24 15.42
N SER A 132 61.86 -23.97 15.84
CA SER A 132 63.16 -23.27 15.81
C SER A 132 64.21 -23.88 16.74
N LYS A 133 63.78 -24.61 17.78
CA LYS A 133 64.66 -25.34 18.71
C LYS A 133 64.95 -26.79 18.30
N GLY A 134 64.46 -27.25 17.15
CA GLY A 134 64.74 -28.59 16.61
C GLY A 134 64.00 -29.76 17.27
N PHE A 135 63.05 -29.51 18.18
CA PHE A 135 62.40 -30.54 19.01
C PHE A 135 61.09 -31.11 18.45
N SER A 136 60.57 -30.60 17.33
CA SER A 136 59.21 -30.95 16.90
C SER A 136 59.15 -32.12 15.90
N LEU A 137 58.29 -33.10 16.18
CA LEU A 137 57.93 -34.20 15.28
C LEU A 137 57.37 -33.66 13.95
N LYS A 138 58.14 -33.80 12.85
CA LYS A 138 57.82 -33.35 11.48
C LYS A 138 56.40 -33.70 11.01
N ARG A 139 55.84 -34.83 11.49
CA ARG A 139 54.52 -35.35 11.10
C ARG A 139 53.35 -34.45 11.54
N LYS A 140 53.45 -33.74 12.67
CA LYS A 140 52.38 -32.86 13.19
C LYS A 140 52.42 -31.47 12.54
N TRP A 141 53.62 -30.98 12.24
CA TRP A 141 53.85 -29.73 11.51
C TRP A 141 53.24 -29.71 10.11
N THR A 142 53.28 -30.83 9.38
CA THR A 142 52.70 -30.92 8.02
C THR A 142 51.18 -30.76 8.01
N LYS A 143 50.48 -31.14 9.09
CA LYS A 143 49.02 -30.96 9.23
C LYS A 143 48.59 -29.53 9.60
N LEU A 144 49.50 -28.72 10.13
CA LEU A 144 49.24 -27.36 10.62
C LEU A 144 49.65 -26.28 9.61
N LYS A 145 50.30 -26.64 8.50
CA LYS A 145 50.55 -25.70 7.41
C LYS A 145 49.21 -25.39 6.73
N PRO A 146 48.88 -24.11 6.51
CA PRO A 146 47.74 -23.76 5.67
C PRO A 146 47.99 -24.38 4.29
N THR A 147 47.10 -25.26 3.86
CA THR A 147 46.99 -25.66 2.47
C THR A 147 46.54 -24.43 1.71
N CYS A 148 47.46 -23.80 0.99
CA CYS A 148 47.12 -22.89 -0.10
C CYS A 148 46.41 -23.66 -1.21
#